data_AF-C8XG36-F1
#
_entry.id   AF-C8XG36-F1
#
_cell.length_a   1.000
_cell.length_b   1.000
_cell.length_c   1.000
_cell.angle_alpha   90.00
_cell.angle_beta   90.00
_cell.angle_gamma   90.00
#
_symmetry.space_group_name_H-M   'P 1'
#
loop_
_entity.id
_entity.type
_entity.pdbx_description
1 polymer ?
#
loop_
_entity_poly.entity_id
_entity_poly.type
_entity_poly.pdbx_seq_one_letter_code
_entity_poly.pdbx_strand_id
1 'polypeptide(L)'
;MTTTSSAPPSETVASGDEALVELLRLSGRGYTVVRHVLNQLPSGPADRTSVLGPMVTERKRRPLQLYLLLLTVWPWLQNQQPLPNIVWARALTTDTGRIWTATNVSEAWNDLEERGLITRERKSRAVLITPRREDGKAPYTPPGAIKKNHRETFFILPGTFWRDGWFEKLSMPGLAMLLIIAGLTSDKQEAWLTNKDAGKWFGLSPRSVEAGIEDLRTKHLLEERAEWIKAPLSAIGATQRHWYHLTGEFDTDQRRALQERTRQEVRARMSASGAQKASGSTIKIKKKGAATGATADRKVKRRRKSAEES
;
A
#
# COMPACT_ATOMS: atom_id res chain seq x y z
N MET A 1 -12.28 12.03 -46.10
CA MET A 1 -11.20 11.09 -45.76
C MET A 1 -11.43 10.59 -44.35
N THR A 2 -12.09 9.45 -44.21
CA THR A 2 -12.35 8.78 -42.94
C THR A 2 -11.11 7.98 -42.57
N THR A 3 -10.38 8.44 -41.56
CA THR A 3 -9.29 7.65 -40.95
C THR A 3 -9.90 6.56 -40.10
N THR A 4 -10.00 5.36 -40.66
CA THR A 4 -10.29 4.14 -39.90
C THR A 4 -9.14 3.90 -38.92
N SER A 5 -9.34 4.26 -37.66
CA SER A 5 -8.41 3.91 -36.57
C SER A 5 -8.44 2.40 -36.38
N SER A 6 -7.52 1.70 -37.05
CA SER A 6 -7.26 0.27 -36.83
C SER A 6 -6.94 0.05 -35.36
N ALA A 7 -7.64 -0.88 -34.72
CA ALA A 7 -7.23 -1.38 -33.40
C ALA A 7 -5.80 -1.93 -33.49
N PRO A 8 -4.98 -1.79 -32.44
CA PRO A 8 -3.64 -2.36 -32.42
C PRO A 8 -3.71 -3.90 -32.49
N PRO A 9 -2.74 -4.56 -33.14
CA PRO A 9 -2.68 -6.02 -33.21
C PRO A 9 -2.56 -6.63 -31.80
N SER A 10 -3.23 -7.75 -31.55
CA SER A 10 -3.37 -8.36 -30.22
C SER A 10 -2.04 -8.65 -29.51
N GLU A 11 -0.99 -9.01 -30.27
CA GLU A 11 0.36 -9.28 -29.74
C GLU A 11 1.06 -8.02 -29.19
N THR A 12 0.58 -6.82 -29.54
CA THR A 12 1.13 -5.54 -29.05
C THR A 12 0.33 -4.95 -27.88
N VAL A 13 -0.80 -5.56 -27.54
CA VAL A 13 -1.65 -5.11 -26.44
C VAL A 13 -1.17 -5.77 -25.16
N ALA A 14 -0.69 -4.96 -24.22
CA ALA A 14 -0.21 -5.47 -22.94
C ALA A 14 -1.27 -6.33 -22.24
N SER A 15 -0.84 -7.46 -21.70
CA SER A 15 -1.68 -8.39 -20.93
C SER A 15 -2.06 -7.83 -19.56
N GLY A 16 -2.95 -8.54 -18.85
CA GLY A 16 -3.30 -8.24 -17.47
C GLY A 16 -2.08 -8.31 -16.54
N ASP A 17 -1.32 -9.39 -16.66
CA ASP A 17 -0.12 -9.65 -15.88
C ASP A 17 0.97 -8.62 -16.15
N GLU A 18 1.19 -8.23 -17.41
CA GLU A 18 2.17 -7.20 -17.76
C GLU A 18 1.81 -5.84 -17.14
N ALA A 19 0.53 -5.46 -17.19
CA ALA A 19 0.05 -4.23 -16.57
C ALA A 19 0.21 -4.25 -15.05
N LEU A 20 -0.10 -5.39 -14.40
CA LEU A 20 0.07 -5.56 -12.97
C LEU A 20 1.55 -5.49 -12.58
N VAL A 21 2.43 -6.23 -13.27
CA VAL A 21 3.87 -6.22 -13.02
C VAL A 21 4.45 -4.82 -13.16
N GLU A 22 4.03 -4.06 -14.17
CA GLU A 22 4.49 -2.68 -14.36
C GLU A 22 4.03 -1.77 -13.22
N LEU A 23 2.77 -1.86 -12.79
CA LEU A 23 2.27 -1.11 -11.62
C LEU A 23 3.04 -1.46 -10.33
N LEU A 24 3.34 -2.75 -10.11
CA LEU A 24 4.13 -3.18 -8.97
C LEU A 24 5.57 -2.66 -9.04
N ARG A 25 6.18 -2.70 -10.23
CA ARG A 25 7.53 -2.15 -10.47
C ARG A 25 7.58 -0.66 -10.14
N LEU A 26 6.57 0.11 -10.59
CA LEU A 26 6.46 1.54 -10.35
C LEU A 26 6.23 1.88 -8.87
N SER A 27 5.51 1.02 -8.13
CA SER A 27 5.32 1.21 -6.68
C SER A 27 6.64 1.19 -5.87
N GLY A 28 7.67 0.51 -6.39
CA GLY A 28 9.03 0.47 -5.85
C GLY A 28 9.24 -0.28 -4.54
N ARG A 29 8.18 -0.73 -3.86
CA ARG A 29 8.28 -1.44 -2.56
C ARG A 29 8.21 -2.96 -2.69
N GLY A 30 7.53 -3.47 -3.70
CA GLY A 30 7.35 -4.91 -3.90
C GLY A 30 6.42 -5.60 -2.88
N TYR A 31 5.65 -4.83 -2.10
CA TYR A 31 4.61 -5.32 -1.18
C TYR A 31 3.52 -4.26 -0.95
N THR A 32 2.33 -4.70 -0.55
CA THR A 32 1.24 -3.83 -0.09
C THR A 32 1.41 -3.53 1.40
N VAL A 33 1.18 -2.29 1.82
CA VAL A 33 1.11 -1.93 3.26
C VAL A 33 -0.36 -1.72 3.63
N VAL A 34 -0.82 -2.42 4.67
CA VAL A 34 -2.22 -2.37 5.12
C VAL A 34 -2.25 -2.14 6.62
N ARG A 35 -2.99 -1.11 7.07
CA ARG A 35 -3.18 -0.89 8.51
C ARG A 35 -4.08 -1.94 9.13
N HIS A 36 -3.84 -2.26 10.40
CA HIS A 36 -4.67 -3.18 11.19
C HIS A 36 -6.11 -2.71 11.27
N VAL A 37 -6.33 -1.38 11.20
CA VAL A 37 -7.66 -0.78 11.23
C VAL A 37 -8.52 -1.11 10.01
N LEU A 38 -7.98 -1.69 8.93
CA LEU A 38 -8.81 -2.32 7.90
C LEU A 38 -9.59 -3.51 8.49
N ASN A 39 -8.88 -4.35 9.23
CA ASN A 39 -9.42 -5.59 9.80
C ASN A 39 -10.24 -5.30 11.05
N GLN A 40 -9.68 -4.52 11.98
CA GLN A 40 -10.20 -4.36 13.34
C GLN A 40 -9.80 -3.02 13.96
N LEU A 41 -10.76 -2.37 14.65
CA LEU A 41 -10.52 -1.16 15.43
C LEU A 41 -9.66 -1.45 16.68
N PRO A 42 -8.84 -0.48 17.14
CA PRO A 42 -8.09 -0.63 18.38
C PRO A 42 -9.01 -0.92 19.57
N SER A 43 -8.45 -1.51 20.63
CA SER A 43 -9.15 -1.76 21.88
C SER A 43 -9.81 -0.48 22.44
N GLY A 44 -11.03 -0.62 22.95
CA GLY A 44 -11.82 0.47 23.53
C GLY A 44 -13.32 0.24 23.33
N PRO A 45 -13.81 0.24 22.07
CA PRO A 45 -15.19 -0.12 21.76
C PRO A 45 -15.51 -1.58 22.10
N ALA A 46 -16.77 -1.85 22.48
CA ALA A 46 -17.26 -3.21 22.75
C ALA A 46 -17.28 -4.08 21.47
N ASP A 47 -17.60 -3.44 20.34
CA ASP A 47 -17.50 -3.99 18.99
C ASP A 47 -16.26 -3.41 18.31
N ARG A 48 -15.33 -4.28 17.93
CA ARG A 48 -14.07 -3.88 17.28
C ARG A 48 -14.12 -4.03 15.76
N THR A 49 -15.29 -4.38 15.22
CA THR A 49 -15.51 -4.55 13.78
C THR A 49 -15.08 -3.29 13.03
N SER A 50 -14.29 -3.50 11.98
CA SER A 50 -13.93 -2.44 11.02
C SER A 50 -14.41 -2.83 9.61
N VAL A 51 -13.91 -2.13 8.59
CA VAL A 51 -14.43 -2.15 7.22
C VAL A 51 -14.39 -3.55 6.59
N LEU A 52 -13.41 -4.40 6.92
CA LEU A 52 -13.29 -5.73 6.31
C LEU A 52 -14.52 -6.62 6.57
N GLY A 53 -15.06 -6.62 7.78
CA GLY A 53 -16.22 -7.46 8.17
C GLY A 53 -17.44 -7.24 7.29
N PRO A 54 -17.98 -6.01 7.24
CA PRO A 54 -19.06 -5.64 6.34
C PRO A 54 -18.77 -5.97 4.88
N MET A 55 -17.54 -5.74 4.39
CA MET A 55 -17.19 -6.10 3.01
C MET A 55 -17.31 -7.60 2.74
N VAL A 56 -16.98 -8.47 3.70
CA VAL A 56 -17.16 -9.93 3.57
C VAL A 56 -18.65 -10.28 3.54
N THR A 57 -19.42 -9.75 4.50
CA THR A 57 -20.86 -10.00 4.62
C THR A 57 -21.62 -9.57 3.36
N GLU A 58 -21.27 -8.40 2.82
CA GLU A 58 -21.85 -7.83 1.60
C GLU A 58 -21.19 -8.33 0.31
N ARG A 59 -20.26 -9.28 0.39
CA ARG A 59 -19.55 -9.91 -0.74
C ARG A 59 -18.81 -8.91 -1.66
N LYS A 60 -18.27 -7.84 -1.08
CA LYS A 60 -17.59 -6.72 -1.76
C LYS A 60 -16.13 -7.04 -2.12
N ARG A 61 -15.96 -8.11 -2.89
CA ARG A 61 -14.64 -8.60 -3.31
C ARG A 61 -13.88 -7.62 -4.21
N ARG A 62 -14.53 -7.17 -5.29
CA ARG A 62 -13.93 -6.23 -6.24
C ARG A 62 -13.48 -4.93 -5.54
N PRO A 63 -14.34 -4.23 -4.77
CA PRO A 63 -13.91 -3.10 -3.96
C PRO A 63 -12.66 -3.38 -3.11
N LEU A 64 -12.61 -4.53 -2.42
CA LEU A 64 -11.45 -4.86 -1.57
C LEU A 64 -10.16 -5.05 -2.40
N GLN A 65 -10.21 -5.83 -3.48
CA GLN A 65 -9.07 -6.06 -4.37
C GLN A 65 -8.55 -4.75 -4.96
N LEU A 66 -9.47 -3.90 -5.43
CA LEU A 66 -9.14 -2.61 -6.03
C LEU A 66 -8.53 -1.64 -5.01
N TYR A 67 -9.04 -1.62 -3.78
CA TYR A 67 -8.48 -0.81 -2.71
C TYR A 67 -7.07 -1.29 -2.30
N LEU A 68 -6.86 -2.59 -2.18
CA LEU A 68 -5.53 -3.14 -1.90
C LEU A 68 -4.54 -2.79 -3.01
N LEU A 69 -4.95 -2.84 -4.28
CA LEU A 69 -4.09 -2.44 -5.39
C LEU A 69 -3.79 -0.94 -5.33
N LEU A 70 -4.79 -0.10 -5.05
CA LEU A 70 -4.60 1.33 -4.83
C LEU A 70 -3.56 1.60 -3.75
N LEU A 71 -3.68 0.96 -2.57
CA LEU A 71 -2.70 1.09 -1.49
C LEU A 71 -1.29 0.64 -1.90
N THR A 72 -1.20 -0.37 -2.76
CA THR A 72 0.07 -0.89 -3.27
C THR A 72 0.78 0.15 -4.14
N VAL A 73 0.05 0.78 -5.08
CA VAL A 73 0.64 1.72 -6.04
C VAL A 73 0.65 3.18 -5.57
N TRP A 74 -0.07 3.49 -4.49
CA TRP A 74 -0.24 4.85 -3.98
C TRP A 74 1.07 5.64 -3.77
N PRO A 75 2.17 5.05 -3.22
CA PRO A 75 3.42 5.77 -3.03
C PRO A 75 3.95 6.43 -4.32
N TRP A 76 3.72 5.80 -5.47
CA TRP A 76 4.04 6.34 -6.79
C TRP A 76 2.89 7.20 -7.33
N LEU A 77 1.67 6.66 -7.33
CA LEU A 77 0.49 7.26 -7.98
C LEU A 77 0.14 8.66 -7.45
N GLN A 78 0.38 8.96 -6.17
CA GLN A 78 0.07 10.26 -5.56
C GLN A 78 0.72 11.47 -6.28
N ASN A 79 1.80 11.24 -7.04
CA ASN A 79 2.54 12.26 -7.78
C ASN A 79 2.32 12.17 -9.31
N GLN A 80 1.33 11.41 -9.75
CA GLN A 80 1.10 11.11 -11.17
C GLN A 80 -0.25 11.62 -11.65
N GLN A 81 -0.46 11.57 -12.96
CA GLN A 81 -1.80 11.76 -13.51
C GLN A 81 -2.71 10.57 -13.15
N PRO A 82 -4.02 10.79 -12.96
CA PRO A 82 -4.94 9.71 -12.66
C PRO A 82 -4.97 8.65 -13.77
N LEU A 83 -4.91 7.38 -13.36
CA LEU A 83 -4.98 6.26 -14.30
C LEU A 83 -6.42 6.05 -14.79
N PRO A 84 -6.63 5.82 -16.10
CA PRO A 84 -7.93 5.45 -16.63
C PRO A 84 -8.45 4.12 -16.04
N ASN A 85 -9.77 3.97 -15.89
CA ASN A 85 -10.38 2.75 -15.34
C ASN A 85 -9.98 1.47 -16.07
N ILE A 86 -9.74 1.53 -17.39
CA ILE A 86 -9.32 0.37 -18.17
C ILE A 86 -7.94 -0.17 -17.76
N VAL A 87 -7.05 0.69 -17.22
CA VAL A 87 -5.72 0.27 -16.74
C VAL A 87 -5.86 -0.56 -15.46
N TRP A 88 -6.70 -0.11 -14.51
CA TRP A 88 -7.04 -0.88 -13.32
C TRP A 88 -7.72 -2.20 -13.66
N ALA A 89 -8.65 -2.17 -14.61
CA ALA A 89 -9.36 -3.36 -15.07
C ALA A 89 -8.41 -4.38 -15.67
N ARG A 90 -7.48 -3.93 -16.52
CA ARG A 90 -6.44 -4.80 -17.10
C ARG A 90 -5.59 -5.43 -16.00
N ALA A 91 -5.04 -4.62 -15.08
CA ALA A 91 -4.17 -5.11 -14.01
C ALA A 91 -4.84 -6.08 -13.01
N LEU A 92 -6.16 -6.05 -12.90
CA LEU A 92 -6.92 -6.95 -12.02
C LEU A 92 -7.54 -8.15 -12.75
N THR A 93 -7.41 -8.21 -14.07
CA THR A 93 -7.84 -9.36 -14.86
C THR A 93 -6.71 -10.37 -14.90
N THR A 94 -7.01 -11.64 -14.57
CA THR A 94 -6.09 -12.76 -14.72
C THR A 94 -6.70 -13.81 -15.65
N ASP A 95 -5.87 -14.64 -16.27
CA ASP A 95 -6.30 -15.61 -17.29
C ASP A 95 -7.30 -16.65 -16.75
N THR A 96 -7.17 -17.01 -15.47
CA THR A 96 -8.00 -18.02 -14.79
C THR A 96 -9.08 -17.42 -13.89
N GLY A 97 -9.15 -16.08 -13.85
CA GLY A 97 -9.93 -15.33 -12.88
C GLY A 97 -11.11 -14.58 -13.46
N ARG A 98 -11.72 -13.74 -12.62
CA ARG A 98 -12.74 -12.79 -13.05
C ARG A 98 -12.15 -11.76 -14.01
N ILE A 99 -12.84 -11.57 -15.11
CA ILE A 99 -12.61 -10.44 -16.01
C ILE A 99 -13.08 -9.16 -15.33
N TRP A 100 -12.25 -8.14 -15.39
CA TRP A 100 -12.59 -6.79 -14.98
C TRP A 100 -12.82 -5.91 -16.20
N THR A 101 -13.86 -5.08 -16.11
CA THR A 101 -14.15 -4.03 -17.10
C THR A 101 -14.01 -2.66 -16.47
N ALA A 102 -13.91 -1.61 -17.31
CA ALA A 102 -13.92 -0.24 -16.83
C ALA A 102 -15.19 0.10 -16.02
N THR A 103 -16.32 -0.53 -16.35
CA THR A 103 -17.58 -0.42 -15.59
C THR A 103 -17.44 -1.01 -14.20
N ASN A 104 -16.87 -2.22 -14.08
CA ASN A 104 -16.68 -2.85 -12.77
C ASN A 104 -15.72 -2.06 -11.88
N VAL A 105 -14.70 -1.44 -12.46
CA VAL A 105 -13.80 -0.54 -11.74
C VAL A 105 -14.56 0.69 -11.25
N SER A 106 -15.42 1.28 -12.09
CA SER A 106 -16.23 2.44 -11.71
C SER A 106 -17.19 2.12 -10.56
N GLU A 107 -17.88 0.97 -10.62
CA GLU A 107 -18.76 0.48 -9.56
C GLU A 107 -17.98 0.23 -8.26
N ALA A 108 -16.82 -0.43 -8.36
CA ALA A 108 -15.98 -0.72 -7.20
C ALA A 108 -15.45 0.57 -6.56
N TRP A 109 -15.11 1.59 -7.35
CA TRP A 109 -14.81 2.90 -6.78
C TRP A 109 -16.02 3.50 -6.07
N ASN A 110 -17.26 3.31 -6.56
CA ASN A 110 -18.44 3.94 -5.94
C ASN A 110 -18.65 3.34 -4.56
N ASP A 111 -18.59 2.01 -4.48
CA ASP A 111 -18.61 1.26 -3.23
C ASP A 111 -17.52 1.73 -2.23
N LEU A 112 -16.29 2.00 -2.72
CA LEU A 112 -15.20 2.45 -1.87
C LEU A 112 -15.39 3.89 -1.36
N GLU A 113 -15.98 4.76 -2.18
CA GLU A 113 -16.29 6.14 -1.81
C GLU A 113 -17.43 6.18 -0.78
N GLU A 114 -18.49 5.40 -0.98
CA GLU A 114 -19.62 5.26 -0.04
C GLU A 114 -19.16 4.76 1.33
N ARG A 115 -18.16 3.86 1.37
CA ARG A 115 -17.52 3.40 2.61
C ARG A 115 -16.53 4.39 3.20
N GLY A 116 -16.24 5.48 2.50
CA GLY A 116 -15.27 6.48 2.90
C GLY A 116 -13.82 6.00 2.86
N LEU A 117 -13.50 4.94 2.12
CA LEU A 117 -12.14 4.43 1.94
C LEU A 117 -11.34 5.22 0.90
N ILE A 118 -12.01 6.00 0.05
CA ILE A 118 -11.40 6.91 -0.91
C ILE A 118 -12.12 8.25 -0.91
N THR A 119 -11.49 9.27 -1.49
CA THR A 119 -12.15 10.47 -2.00
C THR A 119 -11.92 10.60 -3.49
N ARG A 120 -12.89 11.19 -4.19
CA ARG A 120 -12.74 11.57 -5.59
C ARG A 120 -12.69 13.08 -5.75
N GLU A 121 -11.73 13.54 -6.54
CA GLU A 121 -11.64 14.94 -6.94
C GLU A 121 -11.60 15.01 -8.46
N ARG A 122 -12.51 15.78 -9.06
CA ARG A 122 -12.50 16.00 -10.51
C ARG A 122 -11.43 17.06 -10.83
N LYS A 123 -10.35 16.65 -11.49
CA LYS A 123 -9.32 17.54 -12.02
C LYS A 123 -9.43 17.60 -13.54
N SER A 124 -10.12 18.63 -14.04
CA SER A 124 -10.36 18.83 -15.47
C SER A 124 -11.00 17.60 -16.14
N ARG A 125 -10.26 16.91 -17.02
CA ARG A 125 -10.69 15.72 -17.78
C ARG A 125 -10.48 14.39 -17.05
N ALA A 126 -9.94 14.40 -15.83
CA ALA A 126 -9.64 13.19 -15.07
C ALA A 126 -10.23 13.23 -13.65
N VAL A 127 -10.43 12.06 -13.07
CA VAL A 127 -10.87 11.90 -11.67
C VAL A 127 -9.69 11.40 -10.86
N LEU A 128 -9.20 12.23 -9.95
CA LEU A 128 -8.16 11.86 -9.00
C LEU A 128 -8.80 11.02 -7.89
N ILE A 129 -8.34 9.78 -7.75
CA ILE A 129 -8.73 8.87 -6.67
C ILE A 129 -7.65 8.96 -5.60
N THR A 130 -8.02 9.36 -4.38
CA THR A 130 -7.11 9.44 -3.23
C THR A 130 -7.58 8.48 -2.15
N PRO A 131 -6.74 7.56 -1.65
CA PRO A 131 -7.12 6.70 -0.53
C PRO A 131 -7.36 7.55 0.73
N ARG A 132 -8.16 7.00 1.63
CA ARG A 132 -8.32 7.45 3.01
C ARG A 132 -7.74 6.39 3.95
N ARG A 133 -7.62 6.71 5.23
CA ARG A 133 -7.24 5.71 6.25
C ARG A 133 -8.24 4.56 6.19
N GLU A 134 -7.74 3.36 6.44
CA GLU A 134 -8.42 2.09 6.17
C GLU A 134 -9.66 1.84 7.07
N ASP A 135 -9.93 2.73 8.04
CA ASP A 135 -11.18 2.81 8.82
C ASP A 135 -12.22 3.79 8.24
N GLY A 136 -11.87 4.48 7.16
CA GLY A 136 -12.66 5.52 6.50
C GLY A 136 -12.82 6.82 7.30
N LYS A 137 -12.05 7.04 8.38
CA LYS A 137 -12.27 8.16 9.30
C LYS A 137 -11.27 9.31 9.17
N ALA A 138 -10.16 9.14 8.45
CA ALA A 138 -9.14 10.18 8.30
C ALA A 138 -8.54 10.23 6.88
N PRO A 139 -7.92 11.36 6.49
CA PRO A 139 -7.08 11.41 5.29
C PRO A 139 -5.98 10.34 5.34
N TYR A 140 -5.58 9.85 4.17
CA TYR A 140 -4.49 8.89 4.10
C TYR A 140 -3.15 9.56 4.40
N THR A 141 -2.37 8.91 5.26
CA THR A 141 -0.94 9.18 5.44
C THR A 141 -0.20 7.85 5.29
N PRO A 142 1.11 7.86 5.01
CA PRO A 142 1.90 6.63 5.04
C PRO A 142 1.81 5.95 6.43
N PRO A 143 1.47 4.65 6.50
CA PRO A 143 1.42 3.91 7.78
C PRO A 143 2.74 3.98 8.54
N GLY A 144 2.66 4.03 9.87
CA GLY A 144 3.83 4.11 10.76
C GLY A 144 4.48 5.49 10.87
N ALA A 145 3.91 6.54 10.25
CA ALA A 145 4.43 7.90 10.36
C ALA A 145 4.29 8.47 11.80
N ILE A 146 3.21 8.12 12.51
CA ILE A 146 2.96 8.55 13.89
C ILE A 146 3.32 7.42 14.84
N LYS A 147 4.42 7.58 15.56
CA LYS A 147 4.88 6.60 16.56
C LYS A 147 3.85 6.47 17.69
N LYS A 148 3.76 5.27 18.28
CA LYS A 148 2.89 4.93 19.42
C LYS A 148 1.38 5.14 19.16
N ASN A 149 0.95 5.16 17.90
CA ASN A 149 -0.47 5.16 17.56
C ASN A 149 -0.90 3.77 17.09
N HIS A 150 -1.76 3.08 17.86
CA HIS A 150 -2.29 1.77 17.48
C HIS A 150 -3.13 1.80 16.20
N ARG A 151 -3.63 2.97 15.78
CA ARG A 151 -4.30 3.11 14.48
C ARG A 151 -3.32 3.14 13.32
N GLU A 152 -2.03 3.31 13.56
CA GLU A 152 -0.97 3.33 12.54
C GLU A 152 -0.22 2.01 12.42
N THR A 153 -0.55 1.01 13.25
CA THR A 153 0.04 -0.33 13.12
C THR A 153 -0.41 -0.96 11.82
N PHE A 154 0.51 -1.64 11.16
CA PHE A 154 0.31 -2.21 9.83
C PHE A 154 0.97 -3.57 9.71
N PHE A 155 0.43 -4.36 8.80
CA PHE A 155 1.07 -5.56 8.26
C PHE A 155 1.33 -5.34 6.78
N ILE A 156 2.06 -6.25 6.16
CA ILE A 156 2.32 -6.21 4.73
C ILE A 156 1.78 -7.44 4.02
N LEU A 157 1.45 -7.28 2.75
CA LEU A 157 1.20 -8.38 1.84
C LEU A 157 2.37 -8.44 0.85
N PRO A 158 3.13 -9.55 0.81
CA PRO A 158 4.23 -9.71 -0.15
C PRO A 158 3.76 -9.51 -1.58
N GLY A 159 4.65 -9.06 -2.47
CA GLY A 159 4.31 -8.86 -3.88
C GLY A 159 3.90 -10.14 -4.63
N THR A 160 4.21 -11.32 -4.09
CA THR A 160 3.69 -12.61 -4.59
C THR A 160 2.18 -12.69 -4.50
N PHE A 161 1.54 -11.99 -3.55
CA PHE A 161 0.08 -11.83 -3.51
C PHE A 161 -0.51 -11.40 -4.85
N TRP A 162 0.17 -10.47 -5.52
CA TRP A 162 -0.21 -9.96 -6.83
C TRP A 162 0.30 -10.83 -7.97
N ARG A 163 1.62 -11.09 -7.99
CA ARG A 163 2.27 -11.83 -9.10
C ARG A 163 1.72 -13.22 -9.29
N ASP A 164 1.37 -13.91 -8.21
CA ASP A 164 0.85 -15.26 -8.28
C ASP A 164 -0.68 -15.28 -8.35
N GLY A 165 -1.32 -14.12 -8.44
CA GLY A 165 -2.77 -14.00 -8.56
C GLY A 165 -3.56 -14.43 -7.32
N TRP A 166 -2.96 -14.41 -6.11
CA TRP A 166 -3.65 -14.83 -4.88
C TRP A 166 -4.89 -14.00 -4.58
N PHE A 167 -4.90 -12.73 -4.98
CA PHE A 167 -6.09 -11.88 -4.90
C PHE A 167 -7.30 -12.50 -5.61
N GLU A 168 -7.09 -13.30 -6.65
CA GLU A 168 -8.15 -13.95 -7.42
C GLU A 168 -8.34 -15.44 -7.08
N LYS A 169 -7.24 -16.15 -6.78
CA LYS A 169 -7.29 -17.57 -6.38
C LYS A 169 -8.06 -17.79 -5.08
N LEU A 170 -7.95 -16.88 -4.11
CA LEU A 170 -8.66 -16.99 -2.84
C LEU A 170 -10.15 -16.71 -2.98
N SER A 171 -10.99 -17.30 -2.14
CA SER A 171 -12.38 -16.90 -1.95
C SER A 171 -12.45 -15.54 -1.21
N MET A 172 -13.63 -14.90 -1.14
CA MET A 172 -13.78 -13.68 -0.33
C MET A 172 -13.49 -13.94 1.16
N PRO A 173 -14.00 -15.02 1.78
CA PRO A 173 -13.62 -15.37 3.13
C PRO A 173 -12.13 -15.72 3.29
N GLY A 174 -11.53 -16.43 2.32
CA GLY A 174 -10.09 -16.75 2.35
C GLY A 174 -9.21 -15.51 2.28
N LEU A 175 -9.55 -14.54 1.41
CA LEU A 175 -8.87 -13.25 1.35
C LEU A 175 -9.01 -12.49 2.69
N ALA A 176 -10.19 -12.49 3.30
CA ALA A 176 -10.37 -11.85 4.60
C ALA A 176 -9.54 -12.53 5.71
N MET A 177 -9.53 -13.86 5.76
CA MET A 177 -8.73 -14.60 6.74
C MET A 177 -7.23 -14.41 6.51
N LEU A 178 -6.76 -14.28 5.26
CA LEU A 178 -5.38 -13.93 4.96
C LEU A 178 -5.01 -12.59 5.60
N LEU A 179 -5.84 -11.55 5.37
CA LEU A 179 -5.61 -10.21 5.93
C LEU A 179 -5.64 -10.23 7.45
N ILE A 180 -6.62 -10.92 8.05
CA ILE A 180 -6.79 -11.02 9.50
C ILE A 180 -5.57 -11.67 10.14
N ILE A 181 -5.19 -12.86 9.67
CA ILE A 181 -4.09 -13.62 10.25
C ILE A 181 -2.77 -12.86 10.03
N ALA A 182 -2.56 -12.27 8.86
CA ALA A 182 -1.39 -11.41 8.62
C ALA A 182 -1.29 -10.22 9.59
N GLY A 183 -2.43 -9.60 9.93
CA GLY A 183 -2.48 -8.55 10.95
C GLY A 183 -2.22 -9.08 12.36
N LEU A 184 -2.82 -10.22 12.71
CA LEU A 184 -2.66 -10.85 14.02
C LEU A 184 -1.26 -11.41 14.26
N THR A 185 -0.54 -11.81 13.21
CA THR A 185 0.85 -12.33 13.26
C THR A 185 1.88 -11.28 12.80
N SER A 186 1.55 -9.99 12.91
CA SER A 186 2.49 -8.92 12.56
C SER A 186 3.66 -8.82 13.55
N ASP A 187 3.43 -9.12 14.82
CA ASP A 187 4.40 -9.02 15.93
C ASP A 187 4.75 -10.36 16.59
N LYS A 188 4.10 -11.46 16.18
CA LYS A 188 4.25 -12.81 16.72
C LYS A 188 4.05 -13.86 15.63
N GLN A 189 4.55 -15.07 15.85
CA GLN A 189 4.54 -16.14 14.83
C GLN A 189 3.14 -16.70 14.57
N GLU A 190 2.36 -16.92 15.62
CA GLU A 190 1.04 -17.54 15.53
C GLU A 190 -0.02 -16.72 16.27
N ALA A 191 -1.26 -16.87 15.82
CA ALA A 191 -2.41 -16.21 16.39
C ALA A 191 -3.46 -17.24 16.80
N TRP A 192 -3.82 -17.21 18.08
CA TRP A 192 -5.04 -17.87 18.53
C TRP A 192 -6.26 -17.07 18.05
N LEU A 193 -7.23 -17.77 17.46
CA LEU A 193 -8.49 -17.19 17.05
C LEU A 193 -9.63 -18.20 17.29
N THR A 194 -10.72 -17.74 17.88
CA THR A 194 -11.97 -18.52 17.98
C THR A 194 -13.04 -17.92 17.06
N ASN A 195 -14.04 -18.72 16.69
CA ASN A 195 -15.21 -18.22 15.95
C ASN A 195 -15.93 -17.08 16.71
N LYS A 196 -15.97 -17.14 18.05
CA LYS A 196 -16.56 -16.08 18.88
C LYS A 196 -15.76 -14.79 18.81
N ASP A 197 -14.44 -14.89 18.92
CA ASP A 197 -13.55 -13.74 18.78
C ASP A 197 -13.65 -13.16 17.39
N ALA A 198 -13.66 -13.98 16.35
CA ALA A 198 -13.78 -13.51 14.98
C ALA A 198 -15.07 -12.73 14.71
N GLY A 199 -16.20 -13.18 15.28
CA GLY A 199 -17.45 -12.43 15.25
C GLY A 199 -17.36 -11.10 15.99
N LYS A 200 -16.82 -11.09 17.22
CA LYS A 200 -16.70 -9.88 18.04
C LYS A 200 -15.68 -8.86 17.49
N TRP A 201 -14.63 -9.35 16.87
CA TRP A 201 -13.46 -8.56 16.49
C TRP A 201 -13.50 -8.07 15.05
N PHE A 202 -14.03 -8.89 14.16
CA PHE A 202 -13.99 -8.65 12.72
C PHE A 202 -15.39 -8.65 12.11
N GLY A 203 -16.45 -8.88 12.88
CA GLY A 203 -17.82 -8.94 12.36
C GLY A 203 -18.08 -10.12 11.42
N LEU A 204 -17.30 -11.20 11.54
CA LEU A 204 -17.42 -12.37 10.66
C LEU A 204 -18.30 -13.46 11.27
N SER A 205 -19.14 -14.07 10.43
CA SER A 205 -19.90 -15.26 10.83
C SER A 205 -18.96 -16.47 11.02
N PRO A 206 -19.28 -17.43 11.92
CA PRO A 206 -18.50 -18.66 12.06
C PRO A 206 -18.30 -19.40 10.73
N ARG A 207 -19.35 -19.46 9.91
CA ARG A 207 -19.30 -20.07 8.57
C ARG A 207 -18.28 -19.38 7.66
N SER A 208 -18.19 -18.05 7.69
CA SER A 208 -17.20 -17.30 6.90
C SER A 208 -15.78 -17.58 7.39
N VAL A 209 -15.58 -17.66 8.70
CA VAL A 209 -14.27 -17.95 9.30
C VAL A 209 -13.81 -19.36 8.90
N GLU A 210 -14.66 -20.36 9.08
CA GLU A 210 -14.38 -21.76 8.70
C GLU A 210 -14.08 -21.90 7.20
N ALA A 211 -14.91 -21.29 6.35
CA ALA A 211 -14.69 -21.30 4.91
C ALA A 211 -13.37 -20.61 4.52
N GLY A 212 -13.00 -19.51 5.19
CA GLY A 212 -11.76 -18.81 4.91
C GLY A 212 -10.52 -19.57 5.39
N ILE A 213 -10.59 -20.20 6.56
CA ILE A 213 -9.52 -21.06 7.09
C ILE A 213 -9.32 -22.27 6.18
N GLU A 214 -10.41 -22.94 5.78
CA GLU A 214 -10.33 -24.08 4.86
C GLU A 214 -9.74 -23.67 3.52
N ASP A 215 -10.19 -22.55 2.94
CA ASP A 215 -9.69 -22.06 1.66
C ASP A 215 -8.17 -21.77 1.67
N LEU A 216 -7.65 -21.23 2.78
CA LEU A 216 -6.21 -21.03 2.95
C LEU A 216 -5.47 -22.35 3.15
N ARG A 217 -6.04 -23.28 3.93
CA ARG A 217 -5.46 -24.60 4.20
C ARG A 217 -5.34 -25.43 2.92
N THR A 218 -6.41 -25.51 2.12
CA THR A 218 -6.41 -26.23 0.84
C THR A 218 -5.37 -25.66 -0.14
N LYS A 219 -5.03 -24.37 -0.02
CA LYS A 219 -4.02 -23.69 -0.84
C LYS A 219 -2.63 -23.68 -0.21
N HIS A 220 -2.43 -24.38 0.91
CA HIS A 220 -1.18 -24.45 1.66
C HIS A 220 -0.63 -23.08 2.07
N LEU A 221 -1.51 -22.12 2.37
CA LEU A 221 -1.17 -20.78 2.85
C LEU A 221 -1.29 -20.62 4.36
N LEU A 222 -1.82 -21.65 5.04
CA LEU A 222 -2.13 -21.64 6.46
C LEU A 222 -1.83 -23.00 7.07
N GLU A 223 -1.14 -22.97 8.20
CA GLU A 223 -0.99 -24.10 9.10
C GLU A 223 -1.70 -23.84 10.43
N GLU A 224 -2.12 -24.92 11.07
CA GLU A 224 -2.90 -24.90 12.30
C GLU A 224 -2.28 -25.84 13.33
N ARG A 225 -2.13 -25.32 14.55
CA ARG A 225 -1.67 -26.07 15.70
C ARG A 225 -2.77 -26.11 16.76
N ALA A 226 -3.25 -27.31 17.07
CA ALA A 226 -4.19 -27.52 18.16
C ALA A 226 -3.43 -27.73 19.49
N GLU A 227 -3.84 -27.01 20.53
CA GLU A 227 -3.30 -27.13 21.89
C GLU A 227 -4.43 -27.50 22.85
N TRP A 228 -4.27 -28.61 23.57
CA TRP A 228 -5.21 -28.98 24.62
C TRP A 228 -4.96 -28.16 25.88
N ILE A 229 -6.00 -27.47 26.37
CA ILE A 229 -5.97 -26.69 27.61
C ILE A 229 -7.00 -27.21 28.61
N LYS A 230 -6.71 -27.07 29.90
CA LYS A 230 -7.64 -27.44 30.97
C LYS A 230 -8.91 -26.57 30.89
N ALA A 231 -10.06 -27.21 30.88
CA ALA A 231 -11.36 -26.56 30.89
C ALA A 231 -12.29 -27.32 31.83
N PRO A 232 -12.24 -27.03 33.16
CA PRO A 232 -12.96 -27.81 34.17
C PRO A 232 -14.48 -27.89 33.97
N LEU A 233 -15.05 -26.93 33.24
CA LEU A 233 -16.48 -26.85 32.94
C LEU A 233 -16.85 -27.50 31.59
N SER A 234 -15.90 -28.08 30.85
CA SER A 234 -16.20 -28.86 29.66
C SER A 234 -16.51 -30.32 30.04
N ALA A 235 -17.29 -31.03 29.22
CA ALA A 235 -17.69 -32.40 29.49
C ALA A 235 -16.51 -33.38 29.71
N ILE A 236 -15.36 -33.09 29.08
CA ILE A 236 -14.14 -33.91 29.17
C ILE A 236 -13.05 -33.26 30.04
N GLY A 237 -13.33 -32.13 30.69
CA GLY A 237 -12.36 -31.38 31.51
C GLY A 237 -11.25 -30.66 30.73
N ALA A 238 -11.29 -30.69 29.40
CA ALA A 238 -10.35 -30.05 28.49
C ALA A 238 -11.04 -29.43 27.26
N THR A 239 -10.35 -28.52 26.58
CA THR A 239 -10.78 -27.96 25.29
C THR A 239 -9.58 -27.75 24.38
N GLN A 240 -9.81 -27.65 23.07
CA GLN A 240 -8.75 -27.35 22.10
C GLN A 240 -8.68 -25.85 21.81
N ARG A 241 -7.47 -25.34 21.77
CA ARG A 241 -7.12 -24.01 21.34
C ARG A 241 -6.44 -24.10 19.99
N HIS A 242 -7.01 -23.44 18.98
CA HIS A 242 -6.48 -23.47 17.62
C HIS A 242 -5.61 -22.24 17.38
N TRP A 243 -4.34 -22.49 17.07
CA TRP A 243 -3.36 -21.48 16.71
C TRP A 243 -3.11 -21.52 15.21
N TYR A 244 -3.03 -20.34 14.61
CA TYR A 244 -2.95 -20.16 13.17
C TYR A 244 -1.71 -19.36 12.81
N HIS A 245 -0.97 -19.80 11.79
CA HIS A 245 0.09 -19.00 11.18
C HIS A 245 0.09 -19.19 9.65
N LEU A 246 0.49 -18.13 8.94
CA LEU A 246 0.62 -18.19 7.49
C LEU A 246 1.95 -18.86 7.12
N THR A 247 2.01 -19.39 5.91
CA THR A 247 3.17 -20.14 5.40
C THR A 247 3.79 -19.46 4.17
N GLY A 248 4.95 -19.97 3.74
CA GLY A 248 5.65 -19.48 2.56
C GLY A 248 6.00 -17.99 2.66
N GLU A 249 5.83 -17.25 1.56
CA GLU A 249 6.11 -15.81 1.52
C GLU A 249 5.21 -14.99 2.45
N PHE A 250 4.05 -15.52 2.83
CA PHE A 250 3.12 -14.86 3.74
C PHE A 250 3.47 -15.07 5.20
N ASP A 251 4.43 -15.94 5.53
CA ASP A 251 4.90 -16.16 6.89
C ASP A 251 5.44 -14.87 7.53
N THR A 252 5.35 -14.80 8.85
CA THR A 252 5.76 -13.64 9.64
C THR A 252 7.22 -13.27 9.44
N ASP A 253 8.12 -14.26 9.44
CA ASP A 253 9.56 -14.01 9.31
C ASP A 253 9.91 -13.59 7.89
N GLN A 254 9.27 -14.20 6.89
CA GLN A 254 9.47 -13.83 5.48
C GLN A 254 9.00 -12.40 5.20
N ARG A 255 7.82 -12.00 5.73
CA ARG A 255 7.34 -10.62 5.64
C ARG A 255 8.29 -9.65 6.34
N ARG A 256 8.81 -10.00 7.52
CA ARG A 256 9.76 -9.16 8.27
C ARG A 256 11.08 -9.00 7.51
N ALA A 257 11.61 -10.08 6.96
CA ALA A 257 12.82 -10.08 6.15
C ALA A 257 12.65 -9.20 4.89
N LEU A 258 11.49 -9.28 4.23
CA LEU A 258 11.15 -8.44 3.09
C LEU A 258 11.14 -6.94 3.46
N GLN A 259 10.49 -6.57 4.57
CA GLN A 259 10.47 -5.19 5.04
C GLN A 259 11.87 -4.64 5.33
N GLU A 260 12.71 -5.43 6.00
CA GLU A 260 14.05 -5.02 6.37
C GLU A 260 14.96 -4.88 5.14
N ARG A 261 14.89 -5.82 4.19
CA ARG A 261 15.61 -5.73 2.91
C ARG A 261 15.23 -4.46 2.15
N THR A 262 13.94 -4.19 1.97
CA THR A 262 13.48 -2.98 1.26
C THR A 262 13.88 -1.70 2.02
N ARG A 263 13.85 -1.70 3.35
CA ARG A 263 14.32 -0.56 4.16
C ARG A 263 15.80 -0.28 3.93
N GLN A 264 16.63 -1.32 3.87
CA GLN A 264 18.06 -1.21 3.59
C GLN A 264 18.31 -0.67 2.18
N GLU A 265 17.60 -1.18 1.17
CA GLU A 265 17.69 -0.70 -0.20
C GLU A 265 17.28 0.78 -0.33
N VAL A 266 16.19 1.19 0.32
CA VAL A 266 15.75 2.60 0.33
C VAL A 266 16.81 3.48 1.00
N ARG A 267 17.35 3.05 2.15
CA ARG A 267 18.46 3.76 2.82
C ARG A 267 19.69 3.89 1.92
N ALA A 268 20.09 2.82 1.23
CA ALA A 268 21.23 2.82 0.32
C ALA A 268 21.02 3.76 -0.87
N ARG A 269 19.81 3.80 -1.45
CA ARG A 269 19.47 4.76 -2.53
C ARG A 269 19.47 6.20 -2.03
N MET A 270 18.99 6.45 -0.82
CA MET A 270 19.01 7.79 -0.21
C MET A 270 20.44 8.26 0.10
N SER A 271 21.33 7.38 0.59
CA SER A 271 22.73 7.75 0.81
C SER A 271 23.50 7.97 -0.50
N ALA A 272 23.26 7.15 -1.53
CA ALA A 272 23.89 7.32 -2.84
C ALA A 272 23.46 8.62 -3.55
N SER A 273 22.16 8.94 -3.51
CA SER A 273 21.63 10.20 -4.08
C SER A 273 22.07 11.44 -3.29
N GLY A 274 22.22 11.32 -1.97
CA GLY A 274 22.80 12.36 -1.12
C GLY A 274 24.29 12.62 -1.42
N ALA A 275 25.06 11.55 -1.64
CA ALA A 275 26.48 11.64 -2.02
C ALA A 275 26.68 12.26 -3.42
N GLN A 276 25.82 11.93 -4.39
CA GLN A 276 25.84 12.53 -5.72
C GLN A 276 25.49 14.03 -5.71
N LYS A 277 24.55 14.47 -4.87
CA LYS A 277 24.25 15.91 -4.69
C LYS A 277 25.41 16.67 -4.04
N ALA A 278 26.14 16.03 -3.12
CA ALA A 278 27.30 16.64 -2.46
C ALA A 278 28.51 16.80 -3.40
N SER A 279 28.78 15.83 -4.30
CA SER A 279 29.91 15.93 -5.24
C SER A 279 29.64 16.93 -6.39
N GLY A 280 28.38 17.11 -6.80
CA GLY A 280 27.99 18.09 -7.82
C GLY A 280 28.09 19.57 -7.38
N SER A 281 28.17 19.85 -6.08
CA SER A 281 28.26 21.21 -5.54
C SER A 281 29.70 21.76 -5.47
N THR A 282 30.72 20.99 -5.84
CA THR A 282 32.14 21.39 -5.74
C THR A 282 32.78 21.63 -7.11
N ILE A 283 32.08 22.30 -8.04
CA ILE A 283 32.74 22.88 -9.21
C ILE A 283 33.21 24.30 -8.84
N LYS A 284 34.44 24.39 -8.32
CA LYS A 284 35.14 25.65 -8.08
C LYS A 284 35.31 26.42 -9.39
N ILE A 285 34.62 27.55 -9.52
CA ILE A 285 34.90 28.56 -10.56
C ILE A 285 36.30 29.13 -10.28
N LYS A 286 37.32 28.63 -11.00
CA LYS A 286 38.65 29.23 -11.04
C LYS A 286 38.57 30.52 -11.86
N LYS A 287 38.39 31.66 -11.18
CA LYS A 287 38.60 33.00 -11.78
C LYS A 287 40.07 33.11 -12.20
N LYS A 288 40.36 33.07 -13.51
CA LYS A 288 41.65 33.46 -14.09
C LYS A 288 41.84 34.96 -13.87
N GLY A 289 42.83 35.33 -13.05
CA GLY A 289 43.35 36.69 -13.01
C GLY A 289 44.20 36.95 -14.26
N ALA A 290 43.80 37.94 -15.05
CA ALA A 290 44.64 38.58 -16.03
C ALA A 290 44.49 40.09 -15.82
N ALA A 291 45.51 40.73 -15.26
CA ALA A 291 45.65 42.17 -15.19
C ALA A 291 47.07 42.51 -15.63
N THR A 292 47.22 42.74 -16.93
CA THR A 292 48.34 43.47 -17.53
C THR A 292 47.97 44.95 -17.55
N GLY A 293 48.89 45.80 -17.10
CA GLY A 293 48.66 47.22 -16.86
C GLY A 293 48.59 48.10 -18.10
N ALA A 294 48.15 49.34 -17.89
CA ALA A 294 48.46 50.49 -18.72
C ALA A 294 48.40 51.76 -17.86
N THR A 295 49.41 52.60 -18.06
CA THR A 295 49.79 53.79 -17.29
C THR A 295 49.23 55.07 -17.94
N ALA A 296 49.14 56.13 -17.12
CA ALA A 296 49.37 57.55 -17.45
C ALA A 296 48.19 58.46 -17.92
N ASP A 297 47.82 59.36 -16.98
CA ASP A 297 48.09 60.82 -17.06
C ASP A 297 47.18 61.74 -17.91
N ARG A 298 46.39 62.62 -17.25
CA ARG A 298 46.47 64.09 -17.40
C ARG A 298 45.50 64.91 -16.53
N LYS A 299 46.13 65.76 -15.70
CA LYS A 299 45.94 67.22 -15.51
C LYS A 299 44.59 67.86 -15.07
N VAL A 300 44.62 68.35 -13.82
CA VAL A 300 44.70 69.78 -13.36
C VAL A 300 43.46 70.70 -13.33
N LYS A 301 43.42 71.48 -12.23
CA LYS A 301 42.73 72.76 -11.89
C LYS A 301 41.32 72.60 -11.30
N ARG A 302 40.91 73.30 -10.22
CA ARG A 302 41.36 74.58 -9.63
C ARG A 302 40.80 74.74 -8.20
N ARG A 303 41.72 75.14 -7.31
CA ARG A 303 41.67 75.88 -6.02
C ARG A 303 40.41 76.70 -5.62
N ARG A 304 40.28 76.84 -4.28
CA ARG A 304 39.66 77.91 -3.41
C ARG A 304 38.20 77.66 -2.95
N LYS A 305 37.77 77.97 -1.72
CA LYS A 305 38.33 78.48 -0.43
C LYS A 305 37.14 78.62 0.56
N SER A 306 37.33 78.36 1.87
CA SER A 306 36.63 78.94 3.06
C SER A 306 35.09 78.78 3.17
N ALA A 307 34.39 78.69 4.31
CA ALA A 307 34.60 78.75 5.77
C ALA A 307 33.28 78.17 6.37
N GLU A 308 33.29 77.37 7.44
CA GLU A 308 33.13 77.77 8.85
C GLU A 308 31.77 78.44 9.16
N GLU A 309 30.88 77.70 9.84
CA GLU A 309 30.09 78.19 10.98
C GLU A 309 29.51 77.01 11.80
N SER A 310 29.69 77.13 13.13
CA SER A 310 29.38 76.24 14.27
C SER A 310 30.37 75.11 14.59
#